data_AF-A0A821BS83-F1
#
_entry.id   AF-A0A821BS83-F1
#
_cell.length_a   1.000
_cell.length_b   1.000
_cell.length_c   1.000
_cell.angle_alpha   90.00
_cell.angle_beta   90.00
_cell.angle_gamma   90.00
#
_symmetry.space_group_name_H-M   'P 1'
#
loop_
_entity.id
_entity.type
_entity.pdbx_description
1 polymer ?
#
loop_
_entity_poly.entity_id
_entity_poly.type
_entity_poly.pdbx_seq_one_letter_code
_entity_poly.pdbx_strand_id
1 'polypeptide(L)'
;MKCLPGIARQLVRQTPNYSEGQIYVLPLMMSVLPGIDSNDFEKIVVTLEVLDAILKLVPCVDCSSAVHTRNDLTETEKQVCLSTVQFEEFVIDFLNRIFQMISIRSTETSNAAVTNDSANEDDKFIKITEFLTGSLFSHKVRKFVASLVRAIVNANPREILKHLLPQTCEHIENIINNSRMTILTDYRGNIEFTWHLILFSELLRVRGDALLTYKQMIMSVFHRCIRVVHKDSYEAIAKAAKHLLKSLSDLYPINDRLSHEIMDESFVDLLPIR
;
A
#
# COMPACT_ATOMS: atom_id res chain seq x y z
N MET A 1 -12.51 -18.20 12.84
CA MET A 1 -11.70 -17.55 11.78
C MET A 1 -10.51 -18.39 11.32
N LYS A 2 -9.72 -19.03 12.20
CA LYS A 2 -8.49 -19.77 11.80
C LYS A 2 -8.66 -20.86 10.72
N CYS A 3 -9.85 -21.45 10.55
CA CYS A 3 -10.11 -22.43 9.49
C CYS A 3 -10.48 -21.82 8.13
N LEU A 4 -10.87 -20.54 8.10
CA LEU A 4 -11.34 -19.84 6.90
C LEU A 4 -10.28 -19.76 5.79
N PRO A 5 -8.98 -19.53 6.07
CA PRO A 5 -7.95 -19.54 5.02
C PRO A 5 -7.89 -20.89 4.28
N GLY A 6 -8.11 -21.99 5.00
CA GLY A 6 -8.08 -23.35 4.45
C GLY A 6 -9.21 -23.67 3.48
N ILE A 7 -10.31 -22.90 3.53
CA ILE A 7 -11.47 -23.07 2.64
C ILE A 7 -11.64 -21.93 1.63
N ALA A 8 -10.77 -20.91 1.66
CA ALA A 8 -10.89 -19.72 0.82
C ALA A 8 -10.95 -20.08 -0.68
N ARG A 9 -10.14 -21.05 -1.11
CA ARG A 9 -10.12 -21.50 -2.51
C ARG A 9 -11.44 -22.13 -2.96
N GLN A 10 -12.07 -22.91 -2.09
CA GLN A 10 -13.34 -23.57 -2.36
C GLN A 10 -14.51 -22.59 -2.33
N LEU A 11 -14.38 -21.50 -1.56
CA LEU A 11 -15.36 -20.43 -1.51
C LEU A 11 -15.31 -19.54 -2.76
N VAL A 12 -14.10 -19.16 -3.18
CA VAL A 12 -13.90 -18.24 -4.32
C VAL A 12 -14.08 -18.92 -5.67
N ARG A 13 -13.72 -20.20 -5.80
CA ARG A 13 -13.84 -20.91 -7.08
C ARG A 13 -15.26 -21.46 -7.25
N GLN A 14 -15.92 -21.14 -8.36
CA GLN A 14 -17.16 -21.83 -8.72
C GLN A 14 -16.88 -23.32 -8.92
N THR A 15 -17.53 -24.16 -8.12
CA THR A 15 -17.49 -25.62 -8.31
C THR A 15 -18.89 -26.13 -8.65
N PRO A 16 -19.03 -27.20 -9.44
CA PRO A 16 -20.35 -27.74 -9.79
C PRO A 16 -21.18 -28.14 -8.56
N ASN A 17 -20.50 -28.53 -7.47
CA ASN A 17 -21.13 -28.98 -6.23
C ASN A 17 -21.42 -27.83 -5.26
N TYR A 18 -20.86 -26.64 -5.50
CA TYR A 18 -21.05 -25.46 -4.67
C TYR A 18 -20.81 -24.19 -5.52
N SER A 19 -21.84 -23.76 -6.23
CA SER A 19 -21.82 -22.61 -7.13
C SER A 19 -22.08 -21.29 -6.42
N GLU A 20 -22.70 -21.33 -5.25
CA GLU A 20 -23.12 -20.14 -4.47
C GLU A 20 -21.99 -19.53 -3.63
N GLY A 21 -20.84 -20.20 -3.50
CA GLY A 21 -19.76 -19.78 -2.60
C GLY A 21 -19.28 -18.34 -2.82
N GLN A 22 -19.20 -17.90 -4.08
CA GLN A 22 -18.73 -16.56 -4.45
C GLN A 22 -19.61 -15.44 -3.87
N ILE A 23 -20.92 -15.69 -3.69
CA ILE A 23 -21.86 -14.70 -3.12
C ILE A 23 -21.40 -14.26 -1.73
N TYR A 24 -20.80 -15.17 -0.97
CA TYR A 24 -20.44 -14.93 0.43
C TYR A 24 -19.04 -14.32 0.61
N VAL A 25 -18.23 -14.24 -0.45
CA VAL A 25 -16.83 -13.81 -0.36
C VAL A 25 -16.71 -12.37 0.12
N LEU A 26 -17.38 -11.43 -0.57
CA LEU A 26 -17.30 -10.01 -0.21
C LEU A 26 -18.01 -9.69 1.11
N PRO A 27 -19.21 -10.22 1.41
CA PRO A 27 -19.81 -10.11 2.74
C PRO A 27 -18.90 -10.65 3.85
N LEU A 28 -18.20 -11.77 3.61
CA LEU A 28 -17.24 -12.32 4.56
C LEU A 28 -16.07 -11.36 4.78
N MET A 29 -15.47 -10.83 3.70
CA MET A 29 -14.40 -9.84 3.76
C MET A 29 -14.80 -8.61 4.59
N MET A 30 -15.99 -8.06 4.36
CA MET A 30 -16.53 -6.95 5.15
C MET A 30 -16.72 -7.33 6.62
N SER A 31 -17.27 -8.52 6.88
CA SER A 31 -17.58 -8.98 8.24
C SER A 31 -16.35 -9.21 9.13
N VAL A 32 -15.19 -9.52 8.53
CA VAL A 32 -13.95 -9.77 9.27
C VAL A 32 -13.16 -8.49 9.56
N LEU A 33 -13.41 -7.37 8.87
CA LEU A 33 -12.71 -6.10 9.08
C LEU A 33 -12.69 -5.61 10.54
N PRO A 34 -13.77 -5.74 11.35
CA PRO A 34 -13.74 -5.44 12.79
C PRO A 34 -12.75 -6.29 13.61
N GLY A 35 -12.14 -7.31 13.00
CA GLY A 35 -11.03 -8.05 13.57
C GLY A 35 -9.68 -7.34 13.52
N ILE A 36 -9.53 -6.30 12.69
CA ILE A 36 -8.40 -5.37 12.75
C ILE A 36 -8.65 -4.38 13.89
N ASP A 37 -8.34 -4.84 15.11
CA ASP A 37 -8.55 -4.11 16.37
C ASP A 37 -7.22 -3.97 17.12
N SER A 38 -6.84 -2.73 17.44
CA SER A 38 -5.58 -2.41 18.14
C SER A 38 -5.40 -3.11 19.48
N ASN A 39 -6.49 -3.58 20.10
CA ASN A 39 -6.48 -4.23 21.42
C ASN A 39 -6.19 -5.74 21.36
N ASP A 40 -6.39 -6.38 20.21
CA ASP A 40 -6.29 -7.84 20.06
C ASP A 40 -5.38 -8.20 18.89
N PHE A 41 -4.09 -8.37 19.20
CA PHE A 41 -3.08 -8.74 18.21
C PHE A 41 -3.33 -10.11 17.58
N GLU A 42 -3.86 -11.08 18.34
CA GLU A 42 -4.14 -12.42 17.79
C GLU A 42 -5.27 -12.34 16.77
N LYS A 43 -6.31 -11.57 17.07
CA LYS A 43 -7.42 -11.33 16.15
C LYS A 43 -6.97 -10.57 14.90
N ILE A 44 -6.09 -9.59 15.01
CA ILE A 44 -5.50 -8.91 13.84
C ILE A 44 -4.80 -9.93 12.93
N VAL A 45 -3.91 -10.75 13.48
CA VAL A 45 -3.14 -11.74 12.69
C VAL A 45 -4.08 -12.68 11.94
N VAL A 46 -5.05 -13.27 12.64
CA VAL A 46 -5.99 -14.20 12.03
C VAL A 46 -6.87 -13.50 10.97
N THR A 47 -7.25 -12.25 11.20
CA THR A 47 -8.05 -11.47 10.24
C THR A 47 -7.25 -11.19 8.97
N LEU A 48 -6.00 -10.76 9.09
CA LEU A 48 -5.12 -10.50 7.96
C LEU A 48 -4.79 -11.79 7.19
N GLU A 49 -4.64 -12.94 7.87
CA GLU A 49 -4.46 -14.25 7.22
C GLU A 49 -5.68 -14.64 6.38
N VAL A 50 -6.89 -14.38 6.86
CA VAL A 50 -8.13 -14.64 6.10
C VAL A 50 -8.23 -13.72 4.88
N LEU A 51 -8.00 -12.43 5.07
CA LEU A 51 -8.05 -11.46 3.97
C LEU A 51 -6.98 -11.76 2.92
N ASP A 52 -5.74 -12.09 3.33
CA ASP A 52 -4.66 -12.47 2.42
C ASP A 52 -5.02 -13.72 1.59
N ALA A 53 -5.62 -14.74 2.22
CA ALA A 53 -6.03 -15.95 1.52
C ALA A 53 -7.12 -15.70 0.47
N ILE A 54 -8.04 -14.76 0.72
CA ILE A 54 -9.13 -14.41 -0.21
C ILE A 54 -8.64 -13.45 -1.31
N LEU A 55 -7.92 -12.38 -0.94
CA LEU A 55 -7.45 -11.35 -1.87
C LEU A 55 -6.44 -11.87 -2.91
N LYS A 56 -5.76 -12.98 -2.61
CA LYS A 56 -4.92 -13.70 -3.59
C LYS A 56 -5.70 -14.50 -4.63
N LEU A 57 -7.02 -14.55 -4.52
CA LEU A 57 -7.89 -15.34 -5.39
C LEU A 57 -8.97 -14.49 -6.07
N VAL A 58 -9.19 -13.25 -5.62
CA VAL A 58 -10.28 -12.38 -6.08
C VAL A 58 -9.68 -11.12 -6.73
N PRO A 59 -9.98 -10.85 -8.01
CA PRO A 59 -9.67 -9.55 -8.59
C PRO A 59 -10.65 -8.49 -8.05
N CYS A 60 -10.12 -7.55 -7.27
CA CYS A 60 -10.90 -6.44 -6.71
C CYS A 60 -11.18 -5.36 -7.76
N VAL A 61 -12.13 -5.61 -8.66
CA VAL A 61 -12.60 -4.66 -9.68
C VAL A 61 -14.10 -4.52 -9.58
N ASP A 62 -14.61 -3.30 -9.68
CA ASP A 62 -16.04 -3.09 -9.79
C ASP A 62 -16.52 -3.43 -11.20
N CYS A 63 -17.14 -4.60 -11.34
CA CYS A 63 -17.80 -5.06 -12.55
C CYS A 63 -19.34 -5.06 -12.42
N SER A 64 -19.91 -4.24 -11.53
CA SER A 64 -21.36 -4.13 -11.32
C SER A 64 -22.11 -3.76 -12.61
N SER A 65 -21.49 -2.93 -13.46
CA SER A 65 -22.03 -2.54 -14.76
C SER A 65 -22.13 -3.69 -15.78
N ALA A 66 -21.42 -4.82 -15.57
CA ALA A 66 -21.43 -5.97 -16.47
C ALA A 66 -22.83 -6.59 -16.62
N VAL A 67 -23.69 -6.42 -15.61
CA VAL A 67 -25.08 -6.92 -15.62
C VAL A 67 -25.93 -6.25 -16.71
N HIS A 68 -25.56 -5.05 -17.14
CA HIS A 68 -26.27 -4.31 -18.19
C HIS A 68 -25.70 -4.55 -19.59
N THR A 69 -24.47 -5.03 -19.69
CA THR A 69 -23.78 -5.23 -20.98
C THR A 69 -23.77 -6.68 -21.42
N ARG A 70 -23.78 -7.64 -20.48
CA ARG A 70 -23.71 -9.07 -20.75
C ARG A 70 -25.07 -9.75 -20.60
N ASN A 71 -25.39 -10.65 -21.54
CA ASN A 71 -26.62 -11.45 -21.53
C ASN A 71 -26.39 -12.92 -21.11
N ASP A 72 -25.15 -13.32 -20.88
CA ASP A 72 -24.72 -14.70 -20.61
C ASP A 72 -24.46 -14.99 -19.13
N LEU A 73 -24.92 -14.13 -18.23
CA LEU A 73 -24.69 -14.23 -16.78
C LEU A 73 -25.72 -15.14 -16.10
N THR A 74 -25.25 -16.01 -15.21
CA THR A 74 -26.11 -16.75 -14.28
C THR A 74 -26.67 -15.83 -13.20
N GLU A 75 -27.69 -16.28 -12.47
CA GLU A 75 -28.26 -15.47 -11.36
C GLU A 75 -27.24 -15.24 -10.24
N THR A 76 -26.43 -16.26 -9.92
CA THR A 76 -25.31 -16.15 -8.98
C THR A 76 -24.28 -15.11 -9.45
N GLU A 77 -23.91 -15.11 -10.73
CA GLU A 77 -22.94 -14.16 -11.27
C GLU A 77 -23.48 -12.73 -11.27
N LYS A 78 -24.76 -12.52 -11.60
CA LYS A 78 -25.39 -11.20 -11.49
C LYS A 78 -25.30 -10.67 -10.07
N GLN A 79 -25.62 -11.50 -9.07
CA GLN A 79 -25.55 -11.11 -7.68
C GLN A 79 -24.11 -10.76 -7.25
N VAL A 80 -23.12 -11.57 -7.66
CA VAL A 80 -21.71 -11.29 -7.38
C VAL A 80 -21.27 -9.99 -8.05
N CYS A 81 -21.58 -9.78 -9.34
CA CYS A 81 -21.27 -8.53 -10.04
C CYS A 81 -21.88 -7.32 -9.33
N LEU A 82 -23.16 -7.36 -8.97
CA LEU A 82 -23.80 -6.24 -8.26
C LEU A 82 -23.12 -5.94 -6.92
N SER A 83 -22.59 -6.96 -6.23
CA SER A 83 -21.87 -6.75 -4.98
C SER A 83 -20.51 -6.06 -5.14
N THR A 84 -19.85 -6.14 -6.31
CA THR A 84 -18.48 -5.63 -6.49
C THR A 84 -18.35 -4.12 -6.31
N VAL A 85 -19.46 -3.38 -6.38
CA VAL A 85 -19.51 -1.95 -6.05
C VAL A 85 -18.97 -1.65 -4.65
N GLN A 86 -19.05 -2.61 -3.73
CA GLN A 86 -18.59 -2.45 -2.35
C GLN A 86 -17.07 -2.63 -2.19
N PHE A 87 -16.32 -2.95 -3.24
CA PHE A 87 -14.85 -3.08 -3.13
C PHE A 87 -14.17 -1.76 -2.73
N GLU A 88 -14.67 -0.61 -3.22
CA GLU A 88 -14.11 0.69 -2.82
C GLU A 88 -14.31 0.92 -1.31
N GLU A 89 -15.53 0.69 -0.82
CA GLU A 89 -15.87 0.79 0.60
C GLU A 89 -14.99 -0.14 1.45
N PHE A 90 -14.82 -1.39 1.01
CA PHE A 90 -13.95 -2.36 1.68
C PHE A 90 -12.51 -1.87 1.81
N VAL A 91 -11.92 -1.33 0.73
CA VAL A 91 -10.53 -0.84 0.75
C VAL A 91 -10.39 0.37 1.67
N ILE A 92 -11.34 1.29 1.65
CA ILE A 92 -11.33 2.49 2.49
C ILE A 92 -11.46 2.12 3.97
N ASP A 93 -12.39 1.24 4.33
CA ASP A 93 -12.55 0.76 5.70
C ASP A 93 -11.33 -0.02 6.20
N PHE A 94 -10.74 -0.85 5.34
CA PHE A 94 -9.50 -1.54 5.63
C PHE A 94 -8.37 -0.54 5.95
N LEU A 95 -8.13 0.44 5.07
CA LEU A 95 -7.09 1.45 5.27
C LEU A 95 -7.33 2.30 6.52
N ASN A 96 -8.57 2.73 6.76
CA ASN A 96 -8.94 3.49 7.94
C ASN A 96 -8.60 2.74 9.23
N ARG A 97 -8.87 1.43 9.30
CA ARG A 97 -8.50 0.61 10.45
C ARG A 97 -7.00 0.47 10.63
N ILE A 98 -6.25 0.34 9.53
CA ILE A 98 -4.78 0.32 9.56
C ILE A 98 -4.22 1.67 10.04
N PHE A 99 -4.75 2.80 9.57
CA PHE A 99 -4.32 4.13 10.01
C PHE A 99 -4.70 4.41 11.47
N GLN A 100 -5.89 4.00 11.91
CA GLN A 100 -6.26 4.07 13.34
C GLN A 100 -5.28 3.28 14.20
N MET A 101 -4.89 2.07 13.77
CA MET A 101 -3.91 1.26 14.49
C MET A 101 -2.52 1.90 14.52
N ILE A 102 -2.11 2.58 13.45
CA ILE A 102 -0.88 3.39 13.42
C ILE A 102 -1.00 4.57 14.38
N SER A 103 -2.13 5.29 14.37
CA SER A 103 -2.36 6.50 15.16
C SER A 103 -2.43 6.24 16.66
N ILE A 104 -3.04 5.14 17.10
CA ILE A 104 -3.07 4.75 18.52
C ILE A 104 -1.64 4.49 19.05
N ARG A 105 -0.70 4.17 18.15
CA ARG A 105 0.68 3.84 18.47
C ARG A 105 1.66 4.99 18.15
N SER A 106 1.17 6.11 17.65
CA SER A 106 1.90 7.39 17.55
C SER A 106 1.63 8.25 18.77
N THR A 107 2.55 9.18 19.06
CA THR A 107 2.44 10.07 20.24
C THR A 107 1.45 11.22 20.03
N GLU A 108 0.95 11.44 18.81
CA GLU A 108 -0.10 12.41 18.49
C GLU A 108 -1.18 11.79 17.60
N THR A 109 -2.43 12.23 17.82
CA THR A 109 -3.65 11.83 17.10
C THR A 109 -3.78 12.63 15.81
N SER A 110 -3.13 12.20 14.73
CA SER A 110 -3.45 12.71 13.39
C SER A 110 -4.72 12.02 12.90
N ASN A 111 -5.85 12.74 12.84
CA ASN A 111 -7.12 12.22 12.33
C ASN A 111 -7.05 11.99 10.80
N ALA A 112 -6.37 10.94 10.35
CA ALA A 112 -6.30 10.54 8.94
C ALA A 112 -7.48 9.66 8.54
N ALA A 113 -8.70 10.11 8.82
CA ALA A 113 -9.90 9.45 8.31
C ALA A 113 -9.98 9.68 6.79
N VAL A 114 -9.84 8.62 6.01
CA VAL A 114 -10.15 8.61 4.58
C VAL A 114 -11.65 8.44 4.46
N THR A 115 -12.35 9.43 3.90
CA THR A 115 -13.81 9.40 3.71
C THR A 115 -14.18 9.25 2.25
N ASN A 116 -15.30 8.58 1.99
CA ASN A 116 -15.88 8.45 0.66
C ASN A 116 -16.33 9.81 0.07
N ASP A 117 -16.55 10.82 0.92
CA ASP A 117 -17.03 12.18 0.56
C ASP A 117 -16.00 13.07 -0.16
N SER A 118 -14.74 12.67 -0.27
CA SER A 118 -13.77 13.44 -1.05
C SER A 118 -14.01 13.17 -2.54
N ALA A 119 -14.52 14.19 -3.24
CA ALA A 119 -14.94 14.10 -4.64
C ALA A 119 -13.80 13.83 -5.64
N ASN A 120 -12.53 13.90 -5.22
CA ASN A 120 -11.36 13.59 -6.05
C ASN A 120 -10.54 12.45 -5.40
N GLU A 121 -10.23 11.42 -6.19
CA GLU A 121 -9.31 10.35 -5.80
C GLU A 121 -7.94 10.91 -5.37
N ASP A 122 -7.46 11.96 -6.05
CA ASP A 122 -6.22 12.66 -5.73
C ASP A 122 -6.20 13.21 -4.30
N ASP A 123 -7.32 13.73 -3.78
CA ASP A 123 -7.40 14.24 -2.41
C ASP A 123 -7.31 13.10 -1.37
N LYS A 124 -7.86 11.92 -1.68
CA LYS A 124 -7.70 10.72 -0.83
C LYS A 124 -6.24 10.31 -0.79
N PHE A 125 -5.56 10.30 -1.94
CA PHE A 125 -4.14 9.96 -2.03
C PHE A 125 -3.26 10.95 -1.29
N ILE A 126 -3.51 12.26 -1.42
CA ILE A 126 -2.74 13.30 -0.72
C ILE A 126 -2.83 13.10 0.79
N LYS A 127 -4.04 12.92 1.34
CA LYS A 127 -4.23 12.67 2.78
C LYS A 127 -3.50 11.43 3.27
N ILE A 128 -3.51 10.36 2.48
CA ILE A 128 -2.75 9.13 2.79
C ILE A 128 -1.25 9.43 2.81
N THR A 129 -0.75 10.13 1.79
CA THR A 129 0.68 10.45 1.71
C THR A 129 1.12 11.36 2.86
N GLU A 130 0.35 12.38 3.21
CA GLU A 130 0.63 13.28 4.33
C GLU A 130 0.71 12.50 5.65
N PHE A 131 -0.27 11.64 5.93
CA PHE A 131 -0.25 10.80 7.12
C PHE A 131 1.00 9.90 7.18
N LEU A 132 1.35 9.25 6.07
CA LEU A 132 2.50 8.33 6.01
C LEU A 132 3.86 9.05 6.11
N THR A 133 3.93 10.32 5.69
CA THR A 133 5.16 11.13 5.80
C THR A 133 5.40 11.74 7.18
N GLY A 134 4.40 11.72 8.08
CA GLY A 134 4.50 12.30 9.41
C GLY A 134 5.74 11.82 10.20
N SER A 135 6.43 12.73 10.88
CA SER A 135 7.73 12.45 11.50
C SER A 135 7.68 11.90 12.94
N LEU A 136 6.50 11.85 13.57
CA LEU A 136 6.34 11.54 15.00
C LEU A 136 6.05 10.07 15.35
N PHE A 137 6.32 9.14 14.44
CA PHE A 137 6.12 7.71 14.72
C PHE A 137 7.16 7.13 15.66
N SER A 138 6.74 6.25 16.57
CA SER A 138 7.68 5.42 17.34
C SER A 138 8.49 4.51 16.40
N HIS A 139 9.70 4.11 16.80
CA HIS A 139 10.59 3.28 15.96
C HIS A 139 9.93 1.97 15.46
N LYS A 140 9.06 1.35 16.27
CA LYS A 140 8.32 0.14 15.86
C LYS A 140 7.28 0.44 14.78
N VAL A 141 6.54 1.55 14.91
CA VAL A 141 5.50 1.98 13.96
C VAL A 141 6.12 2.40 12.64
N ARG A 142 7.27 3.06 12.66
CA ARG A 142 8.02 3.44 11.44
C ARG A 142 8.28 2.26 10.51
N LYS A 143 8.68 1.10 11.03
CA LYS A 143 8.91 -0.11 10.20
C LYS A 143 7.63 -0.59 9.50
N PHE A 144 6.51 -0.49 10.19
CA PHE A 144 5.20 -0.85 9.65
C PHE A 144 4.77 0.14 8.56
N VAL A 145 4.87 1.45 8.84
CA VAL A 145 4.55 2.53 7.88
C VAL A 145 5.44 2.43 6.64
N ALA A 146 6.75 2.21 6.79
CA ALA A 146 7.67 2.01 5.65
C ALA A 146 7.26 0.81 4.78
N SER A 147 6.82 -0.29 5.40
CA SER A 147 6.35 -1.46 4.66
C SER A 147 5.05 -1.20 3.92
N LEU A 148 4.15 -0.42 4.52
CA LEU A 148 2.88 0.01 3.92
C LEU A 148 3.13 0.96 2.73
N VAL A 149 3.98 1.98 2.90
CA VAL A 149 4.41 2.88 1.82
C VAL A 149 5.00 2.07 0.68
N ARG A 150 5.89 1.11 0.96
CA ARG A 150 6.47 0.24 -0.07
C ARG A 150 5.38 -0.52 -0.85
N ALA A 151 4.38 -1.06 -0.17
CA ALA A 151 3.30 -1.80 -0.82
C ALA A 151 2.47 -0.88 -1.73
N ILE A 152 2.12 0.31 -1.24
CA ILE A 152 1.37 1.33 -1.98
C ILE A 152 2.17 1.75 -3.23
N VAL A 153 3.44 2.15 -3.08
CA VAL A 153 4.27 2.59 -4.20
C VAL A 153 4.47 1.50 -5.26
N ASN A 154 4.58 0.23 -4.86
CA ASN A 154 4.68 -0.86 -5.84
C ASN A 154 3.37 -1.16 -6.57
N ALA A 155 2.21 -0.81 -6.00
CA ALA A 155 0.92 -0.97 -6.66
C ALA A 155 0.75 0.02 -7.83
N ASN A 156 1.13 1.29 -7.64
CA ASN A 156 1.13 2.30 -8.72
C ASN A 156 2.37 3.22 -8.67
N PRO A 157 3.53 2.74 -9.19
CA PRO A 157 4.80 3.46 -9.11
C PRO A 157 4.79 4.87 -9.68
N ARG A 158 4.14 5.08 -10.83
CA ARG A 158 4.25 6.33 -11.59
C ARG A 158 3.52 7.47 -10.89
N GLU A 159 2.28 7.23 -10.48
CA GLU A 159 1.48 8.24 -9.78
C GLU A 159 2.01 8.48 -8.37
N ILE A 160 2.36 7.42 -7.63
CA ILE A 160 2.74 7.60 -6.22
C ILE A 160 4.12 8.26 -6.08
N LEU A 161 5.09 7.90 -6.93
CA LEU A 161 6.41 8.56 -6.90
C LEU A 161 6.33 10.04 -7.26
N LYS A 162 5.38 10.45 -8.13
CA LYS A 162 5.18 11.86 -8.52
C LYS A 162 4.88 12.77 -7.33
N HIS A 163 4.18 12.27 -6.32
CA HIS A 163 3.85 13.04 -5.12
C HIS A 163 4.89 12.80 -4.01
N LEU A 164 5.15 11.53 -3.68
CA LEU A 164 5.83 11.18 -2.44
C LEU A 164 7.36 11.35 -2.50
N LEU A 165 7.97 11.09 -3.66
CA LEU A 165 9.43 11.17 -3.81
C LEU A 165 9.93 12.62 -3.77
N PRO A 166 9.33 13.58 -4.52
CA PRO A 166 9.71 14.99 -4.41
C PRO A 166 9.55 15.55 -3.01
N GLN A 167 8.41 15.32 -2.37
CA GLN A 167 8.14 15.78 -1.00
C GLN A 167 9.19 15.26 -0.01
N THR A 168 9.51 13.97 -0.08
CA THR A 168 10.51 13.35 0.81
C THR A 168 11.91 13.95 0.56
N CYS A 169 12.30 14.14 -0.71
CA CYS A 169 13.60 14.73 -1.05
C CYS A 169 13.70 16.18 -0.54
N GLU A 170 12.65 16.98 -0.73
CA GLU A 170 12.61 18.37 -0.27
C GLU A 170 12.69 18.46 1.26
N HIS A 171 11.99 17.60 1.99
CA HIS A 171 12.07 17.55 3.46
C HIS A 171 13.49 17.20 3.93
N ILE A 172 14.14 16.22 3.29
CA ILE A 172 15.53 15.86 3.59
C ILE A 172 16.46 17.07 3.37
N GLU A 173 16.31 17.76 2.23
CA GLU A 173 17.13 18.94 1.93
C GLU A 173 16.88 20.09 2.92
N ASN A 174 15.62 20.34 3.29
CA ASN A 174 15.24 21.35 4.27
C ASN A 174 15.83 21.06 5.66
N ILE A 175 15.79 19.81 6.13
CA ILE A 175 16.40 19.41 7.41
C ILE A 175 17.91 19.65 7.38
N ILE A 176 18.58 19.32 6.27
CA ILE A 176 20.03 19.52 6.12
C ILE A 176 20.39 21.01 6.13
N ASN A 177 19.64 21.83 5.38
CA ASN A 177 19.89 23.27 5.24
C ASN A 177 19.61 24.03 6.55
N ASN A 178 18.50 23.73 7.23
CA ASN A 178 18.11 24.40 8.48
C ASN A 178 19.06 24.09 9.63
N SER A 179 19.68 22.90 9.63
CA SER A 179 20.48 22.42 10.75
C SER A 179 21.98 22.73 10.63
N ARG A 180 22.38 23.65 9.75
CA ARG A 180 23.77 24.15 9.59
C ARG A 180 24.83 23.05 9.62
N MET A 181 24.68 21.99 8.83
CA MET A 181 25.67 20.90 8.64
C MET A 181 25.98 20.02 9.87
N THR A 182 25.59 20.39 11.09
CA THR A 182 25.94 19.63 12.31
C THR A 182 25.28 18.26 12.33
N ILE A 183 24.07 18.10 11.79
CA ILE A 183 23.39 16.80 11.69
C ILE A 183 24.20 15.76 10.89
N LEU A 184 24.98 16.18 9.90
CA LEU A 184 25.77 15.25 9.09
C LEU A 184 26.94 14.68 9.90
N THR A 185 27.52 15.48 10.80
CA THR A 185 28.70 15.12 11.59
C THR A 185 28.38 14.68 13.02
N ASP A 186 27.15 14.86 13.48
CA ASP A 186 26.72 14.55 14.85
C ASP A 186 26.40 13.06 15.02
N TYR A 187 27.10 12.42 15.96
CA TYR A 187 26.90 11.02 16.34
C TYR A 187 25.59 10.78 17.09
N ARG A 188 24.94 11.81 17.63
CA ARG A 188 23.64 11.68 18.32
C ARG A 188 22.48 11.43 17.37
N GLY A 189 22.65 11.81 16.10
CA GLY A 189 21.65 11.62 15.05
C GLY A 189 20.41 12.48 15.23
N ASN A 190 19.65 12.66 14.14
CA ASN A 190 18.33 13.26 14.18
C ASN A 190 17.28 12.18 13.82
N ILE A 191 16.33 11.98 14.72
CA ILE A 191 15.31 10.93 14.64
C ILE A 191 14.38 11.16 13.44
N GLU A 192 14.02 12.41 13.16
CA GLU A 192 13.19 12.81 12.02
C GLU A 192 13.96 12.67 10.70
N PHE A 193 15.22 13.11 10.66
CA PHE A 193 16.09 12.94 9.50
C PHE A 193 16.25 11.45 9.13
N THR A 194 16.51 10.61 10.13
CA THR A 194 16.65 9.16 9.93
C THR A 194 15.36 8.54 9.40
N TRP A 195 14.19 9.02 9.86
CA TRP A 195 12.90 8.56 9.34
C TRP A 195 12.73 8.86 7.86
N HIS A 196 12.98 10.10 7.45
CA HIS A 196 12.86 10.50 6.05
C HIS A 196 13.85 9.75 5.15
N LEU A 197 15.04 9.43 5.65
CA LEU A 197 16.00 8.56 4.95
C LEU A 197 15.51 7.11 4.83
N ILE A 198 14.87 6.56 5.86
CA ILE A 198 14.24 5.23 5.79
C ILE A 198 13.11 5.26 4.76
N LEU A 199 12.25 6.27 4.80
CA LEU A 199 11.17 6.45 3.83
C LEU A 199 11.73 6.52 2.41
N PHE A 200 12.71 7.39 2.17
CA PHE A 200 13.44 7.50 0.90
C PHE A 200 14.01 6.14 0.45
N SER A 201 14.59 5.37 1.36
CA SER A 201 15.12 4.04 1.02
C SER A 201 14.03 3.08 0.52
N GLU A 202 12.81 3.14 1.05
CA GLU A 202 11.70 2.29 0.60
C GLU A 202 11.09 2.79 -0.72
N LEU A 203 11.09 4.11 -0.98
CA LEU A 203 10.64 4.68 -2.27
C LEU A 203 11.55 4.28 -3.45
N LEU A 204 12.82 3.95 -3.18
CA LEU A 204 13.74 3.49 -4.21
C LEU A 204 13.63 1.99 -4.52
N ARG A 205 12.84 1.24 -3.76
CA ARG A 205 12.61 -0.19 -4.00
C ARG A 205 11.40 -0.41 -4.89
N VAL A 206 11.51 0.10 -6.11
CA VAL A 206 10.44 0.16 -7.12
C VAL A 206 11.04 -0.15 -8.49
N ARG A 207 10.20 -0.37 -9.51
CA ARG A 207 10.63 -0.54 -10.89
C ARG A 207 11.55 0.59 -11.36
N GLY A 208 12.67 0.22 -11.98
CA GLY A 208 13.75 1.11 -12.34
C GLY A 208 13.37 2.16 -13.38
N ASP A 209 12.50 1.82 -14.33
CA ASP A 209 11.98 2.74 -15.35
C ASP A 209 11.28 3.96 -14.74
N ALA A 210 10.47 3.77 -13.70
CA ALA A 210 9.78 4.86 -13.01
C ALA A 210 10.76 5.76 -12.23
N LEU A 211 11.82 5.18 -11.67
CA LEU A 211 12.83 5.92 -10.90
C LEU A 211 13.71 6.82 -11.77
N LEU A 212 13.94 6.45 -13.03
CA LEU A 212 14.79 7.23 -13.95
C LEU A 212 14.27 8.65 -14.18
N THR A 213 12.95 8.86 -14.13
CA THR A 213 12.31 10.18 -14.21
C THR A 213 12.84 11.15 -13.13
N TYR A 214 13.21 10.63 -11.96
CA TYR A 214 13.63 11.41 -10.79
C TYR A 214 15.15 11.32 -10.51
N LYS A 215 15.94 10.83 -11.48
CA LYS A 215 17.38 10.59 -11.34
C LYS A 215 18.13 11.76 -10.69
N GLN A 216 17.88 12.99 -11.13
CA GLN A 216 18.61 14.16 -10.62
C GLN A 216 18.33 14.41 -9.12
N MET A 217 17.08 14.29 -8.70
CA MET A 217 16.66 14.47 -7.30
C MET A 217 17.26 13.39 -6.40
N ILE A 218 17.18 12.13 -6.85
CA ILE A 218 17.73 10.98 -6.13
C ILE A 218 19.24 11.16 -5.92
N MET A 219 19.96 11.54 -6.97
CA MET A 219 21.41 11.77 -6.89
C MET A 219 21.78 12.98 -6.03
N SER A 220 20.96 14.05 -6.01
CA SER A 220 21.15 15.19 -5.10
C SER A 220 21.16 14.73 -3.64
N VAL A 221 20.14 13.95 -3.24
CA VAL A 221 20.03 13.41 -1.87
C VAL A 221 21.24 12.55 -1.51
N PHE A 222 21.67 11.64 -2.39
CA PHE A 222 22.88 10.84 -2.14
C PHE A 222 24.13 11.70 -1.97
N HIS A 223 24.32 12.71 -2.80
CA HIS A 223 25.50 13.58 -2.73
C HIS A 223 25.54 14.40 -1.43
N ARG A 224 24.38 14.90 -1.00
CA ARG A 224 24.24 15.64 0.27
C ARG A 224 24.45 14.74 1.49
N CYS A 225 23.96 13.50 1.44
CA CYS A 225 23.94 12.60 2.59
C CYS A 225 25.20 11.71 2.71
N ILE A 226 26.15 11.77 1.77
CA ILE A 226 27.36 10.93 1.81
C ILE A 226 28.23 11.15 3.05
N ARG A 227 28.13 12.33 3.68
CA ARG A 227 28.92 12.72 4.85
C ARG A 227 28.28 12.33 6.18
N VAL A 228 27.12 11.69 6.16
CA VAL A 228 26.39 11.29 7.38
C VAL A 228 27.20 10.28 8.18
N VAL A 229 27.49 10.61 9.44
CA VAL A 229 28.28 9.76 10.35
C VAL A 229 27.40 8.91 11.26
N HIS A 230 26.17 9.36 11.56
CA HIS A 230 25.24 8.63 12.41
C HIS A 230 24.89 7.25 11.84
N LYS A 231 25.03 6.20 12.64
CA LYS A 231 24.94 4.79 12.22
C LYS A 231 23.62 4.47 11.50
N ASP A 232 22.47 4.75 12.11
CA ASP A 232 21.17 4.35 11.55
C ASP A 232 20.84 5.15 10.27
N SER A 233 21.26 6.41 10.22
CA SER A 233 21.07 7.27 9.05
C SER A 233 21.96 6.82 7.89
N TYR A 234 23.23 6.50 8.16
CA TYR A 234 24.16 5.92 7.20
C TYR A 234 23.64 4.56 6.68
N GLU A 235 23.14 3.69 7.55
CA GLU A 235 22.55 2.41 7.16
C GLU A 235 21.33 2.59 6.26
N ALA A 236 20.46 3.57 6.55
CA ALA A 236 19.32 3.91 5.69
C ALA A 236 19.76 4.39 4.30
N ILE A 237 20.80 5.22 4.20
CA ILE A 237 21.37 5.69 2.93
C ILE A 237 22.02 4.54 2.16
N ALA A 238 22.80 3.67 2.84
CA ALA A 238 23.40 2.50 2.22
C ALA A 238 22.32 1.55 1.69
N LYS A 239 21.22 1.37 2.44
CA LYS A 239 20.06 0.58 2.00
C LYS A 239 19.38 1.22 0.80
N ALA A 240 19.21 2.54 0.80
CA ALA A 240 18.68 3.30 -0.34
C ALA A 240 19.52 3.08 -1.61
N ALA A 241 20.85 3.17 -1.50
CA ALA A 241 21.76 2.92 -2.62
C ALA A 241 21.67 1.47 -3.12
N LYS A 242 21.63 0.50 -2.20
CA LYS A 242 21.43 -0.92 -2.54
C LYS A 242 20.11 -1.13 -3.30
N HIS A 243 19.02 -0.53 -2.85
CA HIS A 243 17.73 -0.65 -3.51
C HIS A 243 17.76 -0.02 -4.90
N LEU A 244 18.29 1.19 -5.05
CA LEU A 244 18.44 1.85 -6.35
C LEU A 244 19.23 0.98 -7.34
N LEU A 245 20.39 0.45 -6.90
CA LEU A 245 21.21 -0.40 -7.75
C LEU A 245 20.44 -1.65 -8.17
N LYS A 246 19.84 -2.37 -7.21
CA LYS A 246 19.05 -3.57 -7.51
C LYS A 246 17.89 -3.29 -8.47
N SER A 247 17.17 -2.20 -8.26
CA SER A 247 16.07 -1.79 -9.14
C SER A 247 16.52 -1.49 -10.57
N LEU A 248 17.77 -1.10 -10.78
CA LEU A 248 18.33 -0.79 -12.10
C LEU A 248 19.15 -1.94 -12.71
N SER A 249 19.66 -2.87 -11.89
CA SER A 249 20.58 -3.93 -12.32
C SER A 249 19.96 -5.32 -12.35
N ASP A 250 19.01 -5.61 -11.47
CA ASP A 250 18.49 -6.98 -11.30
C ASP A 250 17.36 -7.25 -12.31
N LEU A 251 17.20 -8.53 -12.66
CA LEU A 251 16.02 -9.03 -13.36
C LEU A 251 14.96 -9.40 -12.33
N TYR A 252 13.78 -8.80 -12.41
CA TYR A 252 12.68 -9.03 -11.47
C TYR A 252 11.31 -8.96 -12.18
N PRO A 253 10.28 -9.63 -11.65
CA PRO A 253 8.93 -9.52 -12.18
C PRO A 253 8.39 -8.09 -12.00
N ILE A 254 7.73 -7.59 -13.05
CA ILE A 254 7.23 -6.22 -13.11
C ILE A 254 5.78 -6.13 -12.59
N ASN A 255 5.00 -7.19 -12.76
CA ASN A 255 3.58 -7.26 -12.39
C ASN A 255 3.32 -8.56 -11.61
N ASP A 256 2.89 -8.44 -10.36
CA ASP A 256 2.38 -9.54 -9.52
C ASP A 256 0.83 -9.56 -9.51
N ARG A 257 0.20 -9.06 -10.58
CA ARG A 257 -1.26 -9.02 -10.72
C ARG A 257 -1.81 -10.44 -10.91
N LEU A 258 -3.02 -10.68 -10.42
CA LEU A 258 -3.71 -11.97 -10.55
C LEU A 258 -3.99 -12.34 -12.01
N SER A 259 -4.29 -11.35 -12.84
CA SER A 259 -4.51 -11.50 -14.27
C SER A 259 -3.41 -10.81 -15.08
N HIS A 260 -3.08 -11.40 -16.23
CA HIS A 260 -2.19 -10.78 -17.23
C HIS A 260 -2.90 -9.71 -18.07
N GLU A 261 -4.23 -9.79 -18.16
CA GLU A 261 -5.07 -8.90 -18.94
C GLU A 261 -5.33 -7.59 -18.19
N ILE A 262 -5.38 -6.49 -18.94
CA ILE A 262 -5.56 -5.15 -18.39
C ILE A 262 -7.02 -5.05 -17.95
N MET A 263 -7.27 -4.97 -16.65
CA MET A 263 -8.63 -4.91 -16.09
C MET A 263 -9.38 -3.58 -16.34
N ASP A 264 -8.85 -2.73 -17.22
CA ASP A 264 -9.49 -1.53 -17.76
C ASP A 264 -10.17 -1.81 -19.13
N GLU A 265 -10.14 -3.06 -19.60
CA GLU A 265 -10.84 -3.50 -20.81
C GLU A 265 -12.37 -3.59 -20.60
N SER A 266 -13.10 -3.57 -21.71
CA SER A 266 -14.57 -3.71 -21.71
C SER A 266 -14.99 -5.03 -21.06
N PHE A 267 -15.91 -4.98 -20.08
CA PHE A 267 -16.46 -6.17 -19.42
C PHE A 267 -17.21 -7.15 -20.35
N VAL A 268 -17.37 -6.77 -21.62
CA VAL A 268 -17.91 -7.63 -22.69
C VAL A 268 -16.95 -8.75 -23.04
N ASP A 269 -15.65 -8.47 -23.08
CA ASP A 269 -14.63 -9.44 -23.52
C ASP A 269 -14.04 -10.21 -22.33
N LEU A 270 -13.86 -9.53 -21.18
CA LEU A 270 -13.32 -10.11 -19.95
C LEU A 270 -14.23 -9.84 -18.75
N LEU A 271 -14.64 -10.89 -18.04
CA LEU A 271 -15.39 -10.75 -16.79
C LEU A 271 -14.51 -11.17 -15.60
N PRO A 272 -14.07 -10.23 -14.73
CA PRO A 272 -13.12 -10.52 -13.65
C PRO A 272 -13.56 -11.60 -12.65
N ILE A 273 -14.86 -11.80 -12.46
CA ILE A 273 -15.39 -12.77 -11.48
C ILE A 273 -15.38 -14.24 -11.96
N ARG A 274 -15.04 -14.48 -13.23
CA ARG A 274 -15.00 -15.80 -13.87
C ARG A 274 -13.59 -16.38 -13.96
#